data_AF-A0A951UKA3-F1
#
_entry.id   AF-A0A951UKA3-F1
#
_cell.length_a   1.000
_cell.length_b   1.000
_cell.length_c   1.000
_cell.angle_alpha   90.00
_cell.angle_beta   90.00
_cell.angle_gamma   90.00
#
_symmetry.space_group_name_H-M   'P 1'
#
loop_
_entity.id
_entity.type
_entity.pdbx_description
1 polymer ?
#
loop_
_entity_poly.entity_id
_entity_poly.type
_entity_poly.pdbx_seq_one_letter_code
_entity_poly.pdbx_strand_id
1 'polypeptide(L)'
;MDEADSKSVQVTAYLPKDVHELLKGWMDENYQRSVSSAVSLIIEHFLKQDGRPLGDTDLGPRVAALEQENLAPRLALLEQQMRQLREALIAAGAISLASGVEEHIAENTSIEGSKFLYSVKEASLGLSKTEIMRRLDLTPTTLKRLAETERMTEEKYLAKVTGWQLGAGERPKFFPPQSSEQGQG
;
A
#
# COMPACT_ATOMS: atom_id res chain seq x y z
N MET A 1 -61.78 -13.16 -31.50
CA MET A 1 -61.34 -14.22 -30.58
C MET A 1 -59.86 -14.33 -30.86
N ASP A 2 -59.08 -13.52 -30.16
CA ASP A 2 -57.63 -13.51 -30.32
C ASP A 2 -57.07 -14.11 -29.03
N GLU A 3 -56.48 -15.30 -29.18
CA GLU A 3 -55.62 -15.91 -28.18
C GLU A 3 -54.54 -14.89 -27.84
N ALA A 4 -54.62 -14.30 -26.65
CA ALA A 4 -53.58 -13.45 -26.13
C ALA A 4 -52.30 -14.30 -26.04
N ASP A 5 -51.39 -14.06 -26.99
CA ASP A 5 -50.01 -14.52 -27.01
C ASP A 5 -49.40 -14.33 -25.62
N SER A 6 -49.47 -15.38 -24.81
CA SER A 6 -48.92 -15.41 -23.46
C SER A 6 -47.41 -15.56 -23.59
N LYS A 7 -46.74 -14.49 -24.00
CA LYS A 7 -45.29 -14.43 -24.10
C LYS A 7 -44.71 -14.52 -22.70
N SER A 8 -44.36 -15.73 -22.28
CA SER A 8 -43.63 -15.96 -21.03
C SER A 8 -42.23 -15.34 -21.16
N VAL A 9 -42.01 -14.22 -20.48
CA VAL A 9 -40.69 -13.59 -20.41
C VAL A 9 -39.88 -14.32 -19.34
N GLN A 10 -38.75 -14.91 -19.74
CA GLN A 10 -37.80 -15.50 -18.79
C GLN A 10 -36.90 -14.40 -18.23
N VAL A 11 -36.85 -14.30 -16.91
CA VAL A 11 -36.01 -13.33 -16.19
C VAL A 11 -35.06 -14.09 -15.28
N THR A 12 -33.76 -13.81 -15.42
CA THR A 12 -32.73 -14.35 -14.52
C THR A 12 -32.51 -13.37 -13.37
N ALA A 13 -32.76 -13.81 -12.15
CA ALA A 13 -32.50 -13.05 -10.93
C ALA A 13 -31.50 -13.80 -10.04
N TYR A 14 -30.54 -13.07 -9.50
CA TYR A 14 -29.59 -13.61 -8.53
C TYR A 14 -30.08 -13.30 -7.12
N LEU A 15 -30.43 -14.36 -6.39
CA LEU A 15 -30.83 -14.26 -4.99
C LEU A 15 -29.59 -14.45 -4.11
N PRO A 16 -29.36 -13.58 -3.11
CA PRO A 16 -28.39 -13.84 -2.06
C PRO A 16 -28.69 -15.18 -1.37
N LYS A 17 -27.65 -15.87 -0.90
CA LYS A 17 -27.75 -17.22 -0.34
C LYS A 17 -28.80 -17.30 0.78
N ASP A 18 -28.78 -16.34 1.69
CA ASP A 18 -29.68 -16.29 2.85
C ASP A 18 -31.16 -16.14 2.42
N VAL A 19 -31.41 -15.34 1.38
CA VAL A 19 -32.76 -15.14 0.83
C VAL A 19 -33.26 -16.41 0.12
N HIS A 20 -32.37 -17.12 -0.57
CA HIS A 20 -32.70 -18.39 -1.20
C HIS A 20 -33.00 -19.50 -0.17
N GLU A 21 -32.30 -19.52 0.97
CA GLU A 21 -32.59 -20.43 2.08
C GLU A 21 -33.95 -20.15 2.72
N LEU A 22 -34.28 -18.88 2.94
CA LEU A 22 -35.62 -18.47 3.41
C LEU A 22 -36.72 -18.86 2.41
N LEU A 23 -36.48 -18.66 1.11
CA LEU A 23 -37.42 -19.05 0.07
C LEU A 23 -37.65 -20.57 0.07
N LYS A 24 -36.60 -21.37 0.25
CA LYS A 24 -36.73 -22.83 0.35
C LYS A 24 -37.56 -23.25 1.56
N GLY A 25 -37.30 -22.67 2.74
CA GLY A 25 -38.11 -22.95 3.94
C GLY A 25 -39.58 -22.62 3.71
N TRP A 26 -39.87 -21.46 3.12
CA TRP A 26 -41.24 -21.08 2.74
C TRP A 26 -41.85 -22.03 1.70
N MET A 27 -41.09 -22.47 0.70
CA MET A 27 -41.55 -23.42 -0.32
C MET A 27 -41.94 -24.77 0.29
N ASP A 28 -41.15 -25.27 1.24
CA ASP A 28 -41.42 -26.53 1.94
C ASP A 28 -42.69 -26.44 2.79
N GLU A 29 -42.88 -25.32 3.50
CA GLU A 29 -44.09 -25.05 4.30
C GLU A 29 -45.36 -24.88 3.46
N ASN A 30 -45.23 -24.38 2.23
CA ASN A 30 -46.35 -24.05 1.33
C ASN A 30 -46.51 -25.04 0.16
N TYR A 31 -45.86 -26.21 0.25
CA TYR A 31 -45.91 -27.30 -0.73
C TYR A 31 -45.60 -26.87 -2.18
N GLN A 32 -44.69 -25.91 -2.35
CA GLN A 32 -44.28 -25.41 -3.66
C GLN A 32 -43.09 -26.19 -4.22
N ARG A 33 -43.23 -26.74 -5.44
CA ARG A 33 -42.20 -27.57 -6.08
C ARG A 33 -41.30 -26.81 -7.06
N SER A 34 -41.67 -25.57 -7.41
CA SER A 34 -40.95 -24.75 -8.39
C SER A 34 -40.61 -23.39 -7.78
N VAL A 35 -39.34 -23.03 -7.86
CA VAL A 35 -38.83 -21.72 -7.42
C VAL A 35 -39.50 -20.59 -8.20
N SER A 36 -39.70 -20.76 -9.52
CA SER A 36 -40.36 -19.74 -10.33
C SER A 36 -41.82 -19.55 -9.92
N SER A 37 -42.55 -20.65 -9.69
CA SER A 37 -43.94 -20.61 -9.24
C SER A 37 -44.07 -19.97 -7.85
N ALA A 38 -43.17 -20.32 -6.93
CA ALA A 38 -43.12 -19.75 -5.59
C ALA A 38 -42.86 -18.24 -5.64
N VAL A 39 -41.89 -17.81 -6.43
CA VAL A 39 -41.56 -16.39 -6.62
C VAL A 39 -42.74 -15.63 -7.26
N SER A 40 -43.39 -16.20 -8.28
CA SER A 40 -44.58 -15.60 -8.89
C SER A 40 -45.72 -15.42 -7.88
N LEU A 41 -46.01 -16.43 -7.05
CA LEU A 41 -47.04 -16.36 -6.01
C LEU A 41 -46.74 -15.29 -4.96
N ILE A 42 -45.49 -15.20 -4.52
CA ILE A 42 -45.06 -14.18 -3.55
C ILE A 42 -45.22 -12.78 -4.17
N ILE A 43 -44.76 -12.58 -5.40
CA ILE A 43 -44.87 -11.30 -6.11
C ILE A 43 -46.34 -10.93 -6.31
N GLU A 44 -47.18 -11.85 -6.77
CA GLU A 44 -48.61 -11.62 -6.93
C GLU A 44 -49.29 -11.24 -5.61
N HIS A 45 -48.90 -11.87 -4.50
CA HIS A 45 -49.44 -11.56 -3.18
C HIS A 45 -49.12 -10.12 -2.76
N PHE A 46 -47.85 -9.71 -2.90
CA PHE A 46 -47.44 -8.33 -2.61
C PHE A 46 -48.13 -7.31 -3.52
N LEU A 47 -48.27 -7.62 -4.81
CA LEU A 47 -48.97 -6.73 -5.76
C LEU A 47 -50.46 -6.56 -5.42
N LYS A 48 -51.12 -7.62 -4.92
CA LYS A 48 -52.52 -7.59 -4.50
C LYS A 48 -52.73 -6.85 -3.17
N GLN A 49 -51.85 -7.05 -2.19
CA GLN A 49 -51.93 -6.36 -0.88
C GLN A 49 -51.75 -4.84 -1.00
N ASP A 50 -50.95 -4.38 -1.97
CA ASP A 50 -50.72 -2.96 -2.24
C ASP A 50 -51.86 -2.27 -3.02
N GLY A 51 -52.96 -2.97 -3.32
CA GLY A 51 -54.12 -2.42 -4.03
C GLY A 51 -53.87 -2.07 -5.51
N ARG A 52 -52.89 -2.68 -6.16
CA ARG A 52 -52.48 -2.31 -7.53
C ARG A 52 -52.99 -3.32 -8.56
N PRO A 53 -53.71 -2.88 -9.61
CA PRO A 53 -54.26 -3.80 -10.60
C PRO A 53 -53.16 -4.44 -11.45
N LEU A 54 -53.27 -5.74 -11.67
CA LEU A 54 -52.51 -6.50 -12.66
C LEU A 54 -53.05 -6.15 -14.05
N GLY A 55 -52.49 -5.10 -14.65
CA GLY A 55 -52.84 -4.67 -16.00
C GLY A 55 -51.70 -3.87 -16.62
N ASP A 56 -51.19 -4.41 -17.73
CA ASP A 56 -50.32 -3.81 -18.75
C ASP A 56 -49.29 -2.77 -18.24
N THR A 57 -48.15 -3.25 -17.77
CA THR A 57 -47.17 -2.44 -17.03
C THR A 57 -45.98 -2.10 -17.90
N ASP A 58 -45.92 -0.86 -18.40
CA ASP A 58 -44.66 -0.25 -18.76
C ASP A 58 -43.86 0.02 -17.46
N LEU A 59 -43.06 -0.97 -17.08
CA LEU A 59 -42.22 -0.98 -15.87
C LEU A 59 -41.00 -0.07 -16.01
N GLY A 60 -40.61 0.30 -17.23
CA GLY A 60 -39.40 1.05 -17.52
C GLY A 60 -39.31 2.40 -16.80
N PRO A 61 -40.32 3.29 -16.92
CA PRO A 61 -40.30 4.59 -16.24
C PRO A 61 -40.32 4.47 -14.71
N ARG A 62 -40.91 3.39 -14.19
CA ARG A 62 -41.10 3.16 -12.75
C ARG A 62 -39.84 2.60 -12.09
N VAL A 63 -39.13 1.69 -12.76
CA VAL A 63 -37.81 1.22 -12.32
C VAL A 63 -36.80 2.35 -12.38
N ALA A 64 -36.82 3.17 -13.44
CA ALA A 64 -35.95 4.34 -13.55
C ALA A 64 -36.16 5.36 -12.42
N ALA A 65 -37.41 5.58 -11.98
CA ALA A 65 -37.72 6.45 -10.85
C ALA A 65 -37.21 5.90 -9.51
N LEU A 66 -37.38 4.59 -9.26
CA LEU A 66 -36.87 3.92 -8.06
C LEU A 66 -35.33 3.83 -8.04
N GLU A 67 -34.69 3.68 -9.20
CA GLU A 67 -33.25 3.76 -9.35
C GLU A 67 -32.73 5.18 -9.07
N GLN A 68 -33.44 6.22 -9.53
CA GLN A 68 -33.11 7.61 -9.21
C GLN A 68 -33.23 7.91 -7.71
N GLU A 69 -34.29 7.44 -7.04
CA GLU A 69 -34.46 7.64 -5.59
C GLU A 69 -33.37 6.92 -4.78
N ASN A 70 -32.95 5.72 -5.19
CA ASN A 70 -31.89 4.96 -4.52
C ASN A 70 -30.46 5.32 -4.97
N LEU A 71 -30.32 6.24 -5.92
CA LEU A 71 -29.01 6.61 -6.48
C LEU A 71 -28.17 7.40 -5.47
N ALA A 72 -28.79 8.35 -4.76
CA ALA A 72 -28.10 9.16 -3.76
C ALA A 72 -27.49 8.36 -2.60
N PRO A 73 -28.19 7.43 -1.93
CA PRO A 73 -27.59 6.62 -0.87
C PRO A 73 -26.50 5.67 -1.39
N ARG A 74 -26.63 5.16 -2.63
CA ARG A 74 -25.59 4.34 -3.28
C ARG A 74 -24.33 5.15 -3.59
N LEU A 75 -24.48 6.38 -4.06
CA LEU A 75 -23.36 7.29 -4.29
C LEU A 75 -22.65 7.63 -2.97
N ALA A 76 -23.40 7.89 -1.89
CA ALA A 76 -22.81 8.15 -0.58
C ALA A 76 -21.99 6.96 -0.05
N LEU A 77 -22.51 5.73 -0.22
CA LEU A 77 -21.78 4.51 0.14
C LEU A 77 -20.50 4.35 -0.71
N LEU A 78 -20.59 4.59 -2.02
CA LEU A 78 -19.45 4.51 -2.92
C LEU A 78 -18.37 5.55 -2.57
N GLU A 79 -18.76 6.78 -2.26
CA GLU A 79 -17.85 7.83 -1.80
C GLU A 79 -17.15 7.47 -0.49
N GLN A 80 -17.86 6.82 0.44
CA GLN A 80 -17.29 6.34 1.69
C GLN A 80 -16.26 5.23 1.44
N GLN A 81 -16.59 4.26 0.58
CA GLN A 81 -15.66 3.18 0.19
C GLN A 81 -14.42 3.72 -0.52
N MET A 82 -14.58 4.71 -1.41
CA MET A 82 -13.46 5.37 -2.09
C MET A 82 -12.58 6.15 -1.12
N ARG A 83 -13.16 6.80 -0.10
CA ARG A 83 -12.39 7.45 0.97
C ARG A 83 -11.56 6.46 1.78
N GLN A 84 -12.16 5.32 2.16
CA GLN A 84 -11.45 4.26 2.90
C GLN A 84 -10.32 3.65 2.07
N LEU A 85 -10.56 3.40 0.78
CA LEU A 85 -9.53 2.89 -0.13
C LEU A 85 -8.37 3.90 -0.26
N ARG A 86 -8.68 5.18 -0.40
CA ARG A 86 -7.66 6.24 -0.42
C ARG A 86 -6.83 6.26 0.86
N GLU A 87 -7.47 6.19 2.03
CA GLU A 87 -6.76 6.17 3.32
C GLU A 87 -5.90 4.92 3.48
N ALA A 88 -6.38 3.75 3.07
CA ALA A 88 -5.61 2.51 3.07
C ALA A 88 -4.40 2.59 2.13
N LEU A 89 -4.55 3.18 0.95
CA LEU A 89 -3.45 3.39 0.01
C LEU A 89 -2.43 4.42 0.51
N ILE A 90 -2.90 5.50 1.15
CA ILE A 90 -2.01 6.47 1.81
C ILE A 90 -1.25 5.81 2.95
N ALA A 91 -1.92 5.01 3.79
CA ALA A 91 -1.29 4.29 4.89
C ALA A 91 -0.28 3.26 4.38
N ALA A 92 -0.64 2.47 3.36
CA ALA A 92 0.26 1.51 2.73
C ALA A 92 1.47 2.20 2.05
N GLY A 93 1.23 3.34 1.39
CA GLY A 93 2.29 4.18 0.83
C GLY A 93 3.20 4.77 1.91
N ALA A 94 2.64 5.28 3.00
CA ALA A 94 3.39 5.81 4.14
C ALA A 94 4.20 4.72 4.84
N ILE A 95 3.67 3.50 4.99
CA ILE A 95 4.38 2.34 5.55
C ILE A 95 5.51 1.91 4.61
N SER A 96 5.24 1.80 3.30
CA SER A 96 6.25 1.43 2.31
C SER A 96 7.35 2.48 2.16
N LEU A 97 7.00 3.76 2.33
CA LEU A 97 7.96 4.85 2.40
C LEU A 97 8.70 4.80 3.74
N ALA A 98 8.05 4.65 4.88
CA ALA A 98 8.72 4.60 6.19
C ALA A 98 9.76 3.48 6.27
N SER A 99 9.47 2.28 5.75
CA SER A 99 10.43 1.17 5.75
C SER A 99 11.63 1.44 4.83
N GLY A 100 11.43 2.04 3.66
CA GLY A 100 12.53 2.38 2.74
C GLY A 100 13.24 3.69 3.10
N VAL A 101 12.56 4.61 3.75
CA VAL A 101 13.05 5.93 4.15
C VAL A 101 13.82 5.84 5.46
N GLU A 102 13.41 5.04 6.45
CA GLU A 102 14.26 4.81 7.64
C GLU A 102 15.56 4.10 7.30
N GLU A 103 15.52 3.10 6.41
CA GLU A 103 16.73 2.39 5.95
C GLU A 103 17.65 3.29 5.12
N HIS A 104 17.10 4.03 4.14
CA HIS A 104 17.91 4.94 3.31
C HIS A 104 18.28 6.26 3.99
N ILE A 105 17.48 6.79 4.93
CA ILE A 105 17.87 7.93 5.76
C ILE A 105 18.95 7.47 6.72
N ALA A 106 18.82 6.33 7.40
CA ALA A 106 19.88 5.81 8.26
C ALA A 106 21.17 5.61 7.45
N GLU A 107 21.12 4.96 6.29
CA GLU A 107 22.30 4.75 5.42
C GLU A 107 22.97 6.05 4.94
N ASN A 108 22.21 7.12 4.69
CA ASN A 108 22.69 8.38 4.13
C ASN A 108 22.76 9.54 5.15
N THR A 109 22.50 9.28 6.43
CA THR A 109 22.64 10.30 7.48
C THR A 109 24.13 10.60 7.67
N SER A 110 24.51 11.86 7.44
CA SER A 110 25.87 12.33 7.68
C SER A 110 26.17 12.40 9.18
N ILE A 111 27.22 11.69 9.61
CA ILE A 111 27.77 11.76 10.96
C ILE A 111 28.90 12.79 10.96
N GLU A 112 28.81 13.79 11.83
CA GLU A 112 29.90 14.74 12.08
C GLU A 112 30.93 14.11 13.03
N GLY A 113 31.94 13.44 12.46
CA GLY A 113 33.11 13.01 13.21
C GLY A 113 34.19 14.07 13.20
N SER A 114 34.08 15.11 14.05
CA SER A 114 35.04 16.20 14.37
C SER A 114 35.82 16.94 13.25
N LYS A 115 36.11 16.39 12.08
CA LYS A 115 36.68 17.04 10.87
C LYS A 115 36.33 16.37 9.53
N PHE A 116 35.55 15.29 9.53
CA PHE A 116 35.24 14.51 8.32
C PHE A 116 33.76 14.09 8.34
N LEU A 117 32.99 14.51 7.32
CA LEU A 117 31.59 14.11 7.13
C LEU A 117 31.54 12.77 6.39
N TYR A 118 30.74 11.85 6.90
CA TYR A 118 30.55 10.52 6.31
C TYR A 118 29.17 9.99 6.60
N SER A 119 28.65 9.12 5.74
CA SER A 119 27.36 8.46 5.98
C SER A 119 27.51 7.21 6.85
N VAL A 120 26.41 6.74 7.45
CA VAL A 120 26.41 5.48 8.22
C VAL A 120 26.86 4.29 7.38
N LYS A 121 26.48 4.27 6.08
CA LYS A 121 26.93 3.24 5.13
C LYS A 121 28.44 3.25 4.93
N GLU A 122 29.07 4.41 4.97
CA GLU A 122 30.52 4.55 4.84
C GLU A 122 31.25 4.20 6.13
N ALA A 123 30.62 4.50 7.27
CA ALA A 123 31.09 4.06 8.57
C ALA A 123 31.17 2.53 8.67
N SER A 124 30.16 1.82 8.11
CA SER A 124 30.09 0.36 8.16
C SER A 124 30.96 -0.33 7.10
N LEU A 125 31.00 0.19 5.87
CA LEU A 125 31.75 -0.42 4.77
C LEU A 125 33.24 -0.03 4.73
N GLY A 126 33.59 1.07 5.38
CA GLY A 126 34.91 1.69 5.33
C GLY A 126 35.21 2.35 3.98
N LEU A 127 36.06 3.37 4.01
CA LEU A 127 36.50 4.11 2.83
C LEU A 127 37.92 3.70 2.43
N SER A 128 38.18 3.58 1.13
CA SER A 128 39.52 3.40 0.59
C SER A 128 40.34 4.70 0.63
N LYS A 129 41.66 4.56 0.53
CA LYS A 129 42.60 5.68 0.39
C LYS A 129 42.18 6.67 -0.71
N THR A 130 41.79 6.16 -1.88
CA THR A 130 41.37 6.97 -3.03
C THR A 130 40.08 7.74 -2.76
N GLU A 131 39.12 7.15 -2.03
CA GLU A 131 37.85 7.80 -1.69
C GLU A 131 38.05 8.95 -0.69
N ILE A 132 38.90 8.75 0.32
CA ILE A 132 39.27 9.81 1.26
C ILE A 132 40.03 10.93 0.55
N MET A 133 40.98 10.58 -0.33
CA MET A 133 41.73 11.58 -1.11
C MET A 133 40.81 12.44 -1.98
N ARG A 134 39.81 11.84 -2.64
CA ARG A 134 38.81 12.59 -3.42
C ARG A 134 38.01 13.57 -2.58
N ARG A 135 37.71 13.24 -1.32
CA ARG A 135 36.96 14.13 -0.42
C ARG A 135 37.78 15.25 0.16
N LEU A 136 39.06 15.00 0.42
CA LEU A 136 40.00 16.00 0.92
C LEU A 136 40.59 16.85 -0.22
N ASP A 137 40.15 16.64 -1.46
CA ASP A 137 40.70 17.28 -2.67
C ASP A 137 42.23 17.12 -2.78
N LEU A 138 42.73 15.93 -2.43
CA LEU A 138 44.16 15.60 -2.43
C LEU A 138 44.51 14.74 -3.64
N THR A 139 45.55 15.17 -4.36
CA THR A 139 46.20 14.34 -5.39
C THR A 139 47.25 13.40 -4.75
N PRO A 140 47.62 12.29 -5.41
CA PRO A 140 48.66 11.39 -4.90
C PRO A 140 49.98 12.08 -4.63
N THR A 141 50.37 13.04 -5.47
CA THR A 141 51.60 13.81 -5.32
C THR A 141 51.56 14.73 -4.11
N THR A 142 50.43 15.40 -3.88
CA THR A 142 50.24 16.27 -2.71
C THR A 142 50.20 15.46 -1.42
N LEU A 143 49.51 14.31 -1.40
CA LEU A 143 49.48 13.42 -0.25
C LEU A 143 50.88 12.94 0.13
N LYS A 144 51.65 12.45 -0.85
CA LYS A 144 53.02 11.99 -0.62
C LYS A 144 53.89 13.09 -0.03
N ARG A 145 53.83 14.30 -0.59
CA ARG A 145 54.58 15.47 -0.08
C ARG A 145 54.20 15.82 1.35
N LEU A 146 52.91 15.82 1.68
CA LEU A 146 52.41 16.13 3.02
C LEU A 146 52.84 15.06 4.04
N ALA A 147 52.74 13.78 3.68
CA ALA A 147 53.18 12.68 4.53
C ALA A 147 54.70 12.73 4.79
N GLU A 148 55.51 13.01 3.76
CA GLU A 148 56.95 13.19 3.88
C GLU A 148 57.31 14.39 4.76
N THR A 149 56.60 15.51 4.60
CA THR A 149 56.80 16.73 5.41
C THR A 149 56.55 16.44 6.89
N GLU A 150 55.55 15.63 7.20
CA GLU A 150 55.24 15.22 8.58
C GLU A 150 55.98 13.95 9.04
N ARG A 151 56.92 13.42 8.24
CA ARG A 151 57.70 12.20 8.52
C ARG A 151 56.85 10.99 8.90
N MET A 152 55.73 10.78 8.20
CA MET A 152 54.83 9.65 8.39
C MET A 152 54.44 9.00 7.06
N THR A 153 53.78 7.84 7.13
CA THR A 153 53.24 7.20 5.91
C THR A 153 51.98 7.92 5.45
N GLU A 154 51.65 7.79 4.17
CA GLU A 154 50.44 8.37 3.60
C GLU A 154 49.18 7.91 4.35
N GLU A 155 49.14 6.65 4.77
CA GLU A 155 48.02 6.08 5.53
C GLU A 155 47.91 6.69 6.93
N LYS A 156 49.04 6.90 7.63
CA LYS A 156 49.06 7.57 8.93
C LYS A 156 48.65 9.05 8.82
N TYR A 157 49.06 9.71 7.75
CA TYR A 157 48.65 11.09 7.49
C TYR A 157 47.13 11.19 7.27
N LEU A 158 46.56 10.33 6.44
CA LEU A 158 45.12 10.30 6.23
C LEU A 158 44.35 9.99 7.52
N ALA A 159 44.79 9.00 8.29
CA ALA A 159 44.21 8.68 9.59
C ALA A 159 44.24 9.87 10.57
N LYS A 160 45.34 10.63 10.59
CA LYS A 160 45.49 11.83 11.42
C LYS A 160 44.54 12.96 10.99
N VAL A 161 44.38 13.17 9.68
CA VAL A 161 43.53 14.26 9.15
C VAL A 161 42.04 13.96 9.31
N THR A 162 41.63 12.71 9.08
CA THR A 162 40.22 12.30 9.17
C THR A 162 39.80 11.86 10.57
N GLY A 163 40.75 11.48 11.43
CA GLY A 163 40.48 10.82 12.71
C GLY A 163 40.08 9.34 12.58
N TRP A 164 40.16 8.78 11.36
CA TRP A 164 39.78 7.39 11.07
C TRP A 164 40.92 6.42 11.32
N GLN A 165 40.59 5.16 11.59
CA GLN A 165 41.53 4.08 11.84
C GLN A 165 41.68 3.20 10.59
N LEU A 166 42.91 2.78 10.31
CA LEU A 166 43.20 1.86 9.21
C LEU A 166 42.84 0.42 9.63
N GLY A 167 41.93 -0.22 8.91
CA GLY A 167 41.58 -1.62 9.11
C GLY A 167 42.67 -2.59 8.64
N ALA A 168 42.62 -3.83 9.12
CA ALA A 168 43.55 -4.88 8.73
C ALA A 168 43.11 -5.58 7.42
N GLY A 169 44.04 -5.79 6.48
CA GLY A 169 43.81 -6.53 5.23
C GLY A 169 44.78 -6.18 4.11
N GLU A 170 44.75 -6.94 3.01
CA GLU A 170 45.57 -6.67 1.80
C GLU A 170 45.21 -5.36 1.09
N ARG A 171 43.95 -4.92 1.22
CA ARG A 171 43.46 -3.61 0.76
C ARG A 171 42.81 -2.90 1.94
N PRO A 172 43.62 -2.27 2.80
CA PRO A 172 43.12 -1.73 4.05
C PRO A 172 42.18 -0.55 3.76
N LYS A 173 40.99 -0.61 4.36
CA LYS A 173 40.02 0.49 4.38
C LYS A 173 40.13 1.25 5.68
N PHE A 174 39.81 2.52 5.65
CA PHE A 174 39.71 3.37 6.81
C PHE A 174 38.29 3.28 7.38
N PHE A 175 38.16 3.25 8.69
CA PHE A 175 36.89 3.26 9.42
C PHE A 175 36.88 4.40 10.43
N PRO A 176 35.74 5.06 10.67
CA PRO A 176 35.65 6.06 11.73
C PRO A 176 35.93 5.41 13.09
N PRO A 177 36.43 6.19 14.07
CA PRO A 177 36.64 5.67 15.41
C PRO A 177 35.29 5.20 15.96
N GLN A 178 35.21 3.96 16.43
CA GLN A 178 34.02 3.50 17.12
C GLN A 178 33.86 4.37 18.37
N SER A 179 32.71 5.03 18.51
CA SER A 179 32.32 5.73 19.72
C SER A 179 32.14 4.70 20.84
N SER A 180 33.23 4.22 21.41
CA SER A 180 33.21 3.43 22.63
C SER A 180 32.99 4.38 23.80
N GLU A 181 31.77 4.91 23.92
CA GLU A 181 31.22 5.55 25.12
C GLU A 181 29.72 5.83 24.91
N GLN A 182 28.88 4.84 25.19
CA GLN A 182 27.54 5.00 25.81
C GLN A 182 26.93 3.61 26.03
N GLY A 183 26.85 3.17 27.29
CA GLY A 183 26.05 2.00 27.67
C GLY A 183 26.68 0.97 28.63
N GLN A 184 27.55 1.36 29.56
CA GLN A 184 27.64 0.68 30.86
C GLN A 184 27.39 1.72 31.95
N GLY A 185 26.26 1.57 32.63
CA GLY A 185 25.76 2.41 33.71
C GLY A 185 24.37 1.97 34.08
#